data_AF-A0A3D3Z9Q0-F1
#
_entry.id   AF-A0A3D3Z9Q0-F1
#
_cell.length_a   1.000
_cell.length_b   1.000
_cell.length_c   1.000
_cell.angle_alpha   90.00
_cell.angle_beta   90.00
_cell.angle_gamma   90.00
#
_symmetry.space_group_name_H-M   'P 1'
#
loop_
_entity.id
_entity.type
_entity.pdbx_description
1 polymer ?
#
loop_
_entity_poly.entity_id
_entity_poly.type
_entity_poly.pdbx_seq_one_letter_code
_entity_poly.pdbx_strand_id
1 'polypeptide(L)'
;MGIVSEMSKVAAASDSKVTALLNMLYFGGFIAINLAVMNLLPIPALDGGRIVCLLITVAVEAITKKRINPKYEGYLHGAGMILLLALMAIIMFKDVIFLFKR
;
A
#
# COMPACT_ATOMS: atom_id res chain seq x y z
N MET A 1 10.75 -8.40 -17.02
CA MET A 1 9.28 -8.59 -16.95
C MET A 1 8.77 -7.66 -15.87
N GLY A 2 8.41 -6.44 -16.22
CA GLY A 2 8.05 -5.42 -15.24
C GLY A 2 7.11 -4.40 -15.85
N ILE A 3 6.44 -3.61 -15.02
CA ILE A 3 5.43 -2.64 -15.43
C ILE A 3 5.96 -1.69 -16.51
N VAL A 4 7.21 -1.25 -16.39
CA VAL A 4 7.88 -0.38 -17.39
C VAL A 4 8.05 -1.06 -18.75
N SER A 5 8.30 -2.38 -18.76
CA SER A 5 8.42 -3.17 -20.00
C SER A 5 7.05 -3.43 -20.65
N GLU A 6 5.98 -3.48 -19.87
CA GLU A 6 4.62 -3.57 -20.41
C GLU A 6 4.17 -2.19 -20.92
N MET A 7 4.53 -1.11 -20.22
CA MET A 7 4.33 0.26 -20.70
C MET A 7 5.06 0.53 -22.02
N SER A 8 6.28 -0.01 -22.21
CA SER A 8 6.99 0.12 -23.49
C SER A 8 6.32 -0.65 -24.62
N LYS A 9 5.69 -1.80 -24.34
CA LYS A 9 4.91 -2.56 -25.34
C LYS A 9 3.63 -1.83 -25.74
N VAL A 10 2.90 -1.27 -24.76
CA VAL A 10 1.69 -0.47 -25.02
C VAL A 10 2.01 0.80 -25.82
N ALA A 11 3.18 1.40 -25.55
CA ALA A 11 3.70 2.52 -26.32
C ALA A 11 4.08 2.15 -27.75
N ALA A 12 4.77 1.01 -27.93
CA ALA A 12 5.24 0.53 -29.23
C ALA A 12 4.11 0.00 -30.13
N ALA A 13 2.99 -0.45 -29.56
CA ALA A 13 1.82 -0.92 -30.29
C ALA A 13 0.89 0.21 -30.81
N SER A 14 1.21 1.47 -30.54
CA SER A 14 0.37 2.61 -30.90
C SER A 14 0.90 3.34 -32.14
N ASP A 15 0.11 3.37 -33.21
CA ASP A 15 0.47 3.93 -34.53
C ASP A 15 0.77 5.44 -34.52
N SER A 16 0.22 6.18 -33.54
CA SER A 16 0.33 7.65 -33.47
C SER A 16 0.71 8.13 -32.08
N LYS A 17 1.53 9.19 -31.99
CA LYS A 17 2.05 9.79 -30.75
C LYS A 17 0.93 10.17 -29.76
N VAL A 18 -0.22 10.62 -30.27
CA VAL A 18 -1.37 11.00 -29.44
C VAL A 18 -2.04 9.77 -28.85
N THR A 19 -2.23 8.71 -29.63
CA THR A 19 -2.80 7.43 -29.18
C THR A 19 -1.89 6.74 -28.17
N ALA A 20 -0.57 6.78 -28.38
CA ALA A 20 0.42 6.27 -27.44
C ALA A 20 0.32 6.98 -26.07
N LEU A 21 0.15 8.31 -26.08
CA LEU A 21 -0.05 9.10 -24.86
C LEU A 21 -1.35 8.73 -24.15
N LEU A 22 -2.45 8.60 -24.89
CA LEU A 22 -3.75 8.21 -24.31
C LEU A 22 -3.70 6.81 -23.70
N ASN A 23 -3.08 5.85 -24.37
CA ASN A 23 -2.92 4.48 -23.87
C ASN A 23 -2.02 4.43 -22.62
N MET A 24 -0.93 5.21 -22.57
CA MET A 24 -0.12 5.35 -21.36
C MET A 24 -0.91 5.98 -20.21
N LEU A 25 -1.71 7.01 -20.48
CA LEU A 25 -2.56 7.65 -19.47
C LEU A 25 -3.57 6.67 -18.90
N TYR A 26 -4.21 5.86 -19.76
CA TYR A 26 -5.18 4.86 -19.34
C TYR A 26 -4.53 3.76 -18.48
N PHE A 27 -3.38 3.25 -18.91
CA PHE A 27 -2.63 2.25 -18.16
C PHE A 27 -2.10 2.80 -16.82
N GLY A 28 -1.57 4.03 -16.83
CA GLY A 28 -1.16 4.74 -15.63
C GLY A 28 -2.33 5.00 -14.68
N GLY A 29 -3.50 5.37 -15.21
CA GLY A 29 -4.73 5.52 -14.44
C GLY A 29 -5.18 4.20 -13.80
N PHE A 30 -5.08 3.08 -14.51
CA PHE A 30 -5.39 1.76 -13.97
C PHE A 30 -4.46 1.39 -12.80
N ILE A 31 -3.15 1.64 -12.94
CA ILE A 31 -2.18 1.44 -11.86
C ILE A 31 -2.49 2.35 -10.67
N ALA A 32 -2.78 3.63 -10.93
CA ALA A 32 -3.09 4.60 -9.89
C ALA A 32 -4.33 4.19 -9.08
N ILE A 33 -5.38 3.69 -9.74
CA ILE A 33 -6.58 3.17 -9.08
C ILE A 33 -6.25 1.94 -8.24
N ASN A 34 -5.49 0.99 -8.79
CA ASN A 34 -5.11 -0.21 -8.04
C ASN A 34 -4.29 0.13 -6.79
N LEU A 35 -3.35 1.06 -6.92
CA LEU A 35 -2.54 1.56 -5.82
C LEU A 35 -3.39 2.31 -4.79
N ALA A 36 -4.36 3.12 -5.23
CA ALA A 36 -5.30 3.80 -4.35
C ALA A 36 -6.17 2.81 -3.55
N VAL A 37 -6.67 1.75 -4.20
CA VAL A 37 -7.44 0.69 -3.53
C VAL A 37 -6.58 -0.08 -2.54
N MET A 38 -5.35 -0.45 -2.93
CA MET A 38 -4.39 -1.09 -2.02
C MET A 38 -4.07 -0.20 -0.83
N ASN A 39 -3.87 1.10 -1.06
CA ASN A 39 -3.61 2.08 0.00
C ASN A 39 -4.78 2.30 0.95
N LEU A 40 -6.01 1.99 0.53
CA LEU A 40 -7.20 2.08 1.38
C LEU A 40 -7.40 0.85 2.27
N LEU A 41 -6.65 -0.24 2.05
CA LEU A 41 -6.74 -1.44 2.88
C LEU A 41 -6.27 -1.14 4.32
N PRO A 42 -6.84 -1.84 5.33
CA PRO A 42 -6.49 -1.67 6.73
C PRO A 42 -5.16 -2.37 7.08
N ILE A 43 -4.10 -2.07 6.33
CA ILE A 43 -2.76 -2.58 6.57
C ILE A 43 -2.01 -1.56 7.43
N PRO A 44 -1.37 -1.98 8.54
CA PRO A 44 -0.50 -1.10 9.32
C PRO A 44 0.55 -0.45 8.42
N ALA A 45 0.99 0.77 8.70
CA ALA A 45 1.91 1.58 7.88
C ALA A 45 1.37 2.15 6.55
N LEU A 46 0.15 1.81 6.10
CA LEU A 46 -0.48 2.39 4.91
C LEU A 46 -1.53 3.47 5.26
N ASP A 47 -1.85 4.37 4.34
CA ASP A 47 -2.77 5.51 4.57
C ASP A 47 -4.16 5.06 5.06
N GLY A 48 -4.72 3.98 4.50
CA GLY A 48 -6.01 3.40 4.87
C GLY A 48 -6.02 2.80 6.27
N GLY A 49 -4.90 2.24 6.73
CA GLY A 49 -4.76 1.73 8.10
C GLY A 49 -4.97 2.81 9.15
N ARG A 50 -4.50 4.04 8.88
CA ARG A 50 -4.70 5.19 9.77
C ARG A 50 -6.16 5.63 9.83
N ILE A 51 -6.83 5.68 8.68
CA ILE A 51 -8.25 6.05 8.59
C ILE A 51 -9.12 5.04 9.34
N VAL A 52 -8.85 3.74 9.17
CA VAL A 52 -9.60 2.69 9.87
C VAL A 52 -9.36 2.73 11.38
N CYS A 53 -8.13 3.00 11.83
CA CYS A 53 -7.87 3.21 13.26
C CYS A 53 -8.68 4.38 13.83
N LEU A 54 -8.72 5.53 13.13
CA LEU A 54 -9.53 6.68 13.48
C LEU A 54 -11.03 6.35 13.51
N LEU A 55 -11.53 5.59 12.54
CA LEU A 55 -12.93 5.18 12.51
C LEU A 55 -13.27 4.24 13.67
N ILE A 56 -12.37 3.32 14.03
CA ILE A 56 -12.55 2.43 15.17
C ILE A 56 -12.54 3.24 16.48
N THR A 57 -11.61 4.18 16.66
CA THR A 57 -11.57 5.00 17.88
C THR A 57 -12.81 5.89 18.00
N VAL A 58 -13.27 6.52 16.91
CA VAL A 58 -14.51 7.31 16.89
C VAL A 58 -15.73 6.43 17.14
N ALA A 59 -15.80 5.22 16.58
CA ALA A 59 -16.91 4.28 16.84
C ALA A 59 -16.94 3.82 18.31
N VAL A 60 -15.77 3.48 18.88
CA VAL A 60 -15.66 3.13 20.30
C VAL A 60 -15.98 4.32 21.18
N GLU A 61 -15.57 5.54 20.80
CA GLU A 61 -15.92 6.78 21.52
C GLU A 61 -17.43 7.08 21.42
N ALA A 62 -18.07 6.84 20.28
CA ALA A 62 -19.51 7.00 20.13
C ALA A 62 -20.31 6.02 21.00
N ILE A 63 -19.81 4.79 21.16
CA ILE A 63 -20.41 3.76 22.02
C ILE A 63 -20.12 4.04 23.50
N THR A 64 -18.89 4.46 23.84
CA THR A 64 -18.41 4.58 25.23
C THR A 64 -18.56 5.99 25.80
N LYS A 65 -18.90 7.00 24.97
CA LYS A 65 -18.95 8.45 25.28
C LYS A 65 -17.71 9.01 25.99
N LYS A 66 -16.58 8.31 25.92
CA LYS A 66 -15.35 8.64 26.63
C LYS A 66 -14.27 8.95 25.60
N ARG A 67 -13.72 10.16 25.66
CA ARG A 67 -12.68 10.60 24.70
C ARG A 67 -11.49 9.66 24.73
N ILE A 68 -11.22 9.01 23.61
CA ILE A 68 -10.01 8.19 23.47
C ILE A 68 -8.84 9.15 23.26
N ASN A 69 -7.82 9.00 24.11
CA ASN A 69 -6.66 9.89 24.10
C ASN A 69 -5.83 9.65 22.82
N PRO A 70 -5.40 10.67 22.07
CA PRO A 70 -4.62 10.53 20.82
C PRO A 70 -3.31 9.74 20.97
N LYS A 71 -2.85 9.53 22.21
CA LYS A 71 -1.71 8.65 22.50
C LYS A 71 -1.95 7.20 22.05
N TYR A 72 -3.18 6.68 22.13
CA TYR A 72 -3.48 5.29 21.76
C TYR A 72 -3.35 5.04 20.25
N GLU A 73 -3.67 6.03 19.40
CA GLU A 73 -3.44 5.92 17.95
C GLU A 73 -1.96 5.85 17.61
N GLY A 74 -1.14 6.68 18.26
CA GLY A 74 0.31 6.66 18.08
C GLY A 74 0.93 5.32 18.47
N TYR A 75 0.48 4.72 19.58
CA TYR A 75 0.93 3.39 19.99
C TYR A 75 0.47 2.28 19.05
N LEU A 76 -0.79 2.30 18.60
CA LEU A 76 -1.31 1.27 17.69
C LEU A 76 -0.60 1.33 16.32
N HIS A 77 -0.37 2.53 15.79
CA HIS A 77 0.36 2.72 14.55
C HIS A 77 1.84 2.34 14.70
N GLY A 78 2.49 2.74 15.79
CA GLY A 78 3.86 2.38 16.10
C GLY A 78 4.05 0.87 16.28
N ALA A 79 3.15 0.20 17.01
CA ALA A 79 3.16 -1.25 17.17
C ALA A 79 3.00 -1.98 15.83
N GLY A 80 2.07 -1.50 14.98
CA GLY A 80 1.88 -2.02 13.63
C GLY A 80 3.12 -1.85 12.74
N MET A 81 3.81 -0.70 12.84
CA MET A 81 5.07 -0.45 12.14
C MET A 81 6.17 -1.41 12.59
N ILE A 82 6.35 -1.58 13.90
CA ILE A 82 7.36 -2.49 14.46
C ILE A 82 7.10 -3.93 14.02
N LEU A 83 5.84 -4.36 14.04
CA LEU A 83 5.44 -5.70 13.60
C LEU A 83 5.74 -5.91 12.11
N LEU A 84 5.45 -4.92 11.27
CA LEU A 84 5.79 -4.97 9.84
C LEU A 84 7.28 -5.02 9.59
N LEU A 85 8.07 -4.17 10.27
CA LEU A 85 9.53 -4.17 10.15
C LEU A 85 10.14 -5.51 10.59
N ALA A 86 9.63 -6.09 11.67
CA ALA A 86 10.05 -7.42 12.12
C ALA A 86 9.72 -8.50 11.09
N LEU A 87 8.52 -8.48 10.53
CA LEU A 87 8.10 -9.42 9.49
C LEU A 87 8.95 -9.26 8.22
N MET A 88 9.24 -8.03 7.81
CA MET A 88 10.10 -7.73 6.67
C MET A 88 11.53 -8.26 6.88
N ALA A 89 12.08 -8.08 8.08
CA ALA A 89 13.40 -8.63 8.44
C ALA A 89 13.41 -10.16 8.38
N ILE A 90 12.40 -10.83 8.94
CA ILE A 90 12.28 -12.30 8.90
C ILE A 90 12.23 -12.82 7.47
N ILE A 91 11.42 -12.20 6.61
CA ILE A 91 11.31 -12.58 5.20
C ILE A 91 12.65 -12.36 4.50
N MET A 92 13.30 -11.22 4.71
CA MET A 92 14.61 -10.93 4.14
C MET A 92 15.66 -11.99 4.52
N PHE A 93 15.75 -12.37 5.79
CA PHE A 93 16.65 -13.45 6.22
C PHE A 93 16.31 -14.79 5.56
N LYS A 94 15.02 -15.11 5.45
CA LYS A 94 14.58 -16.36 4.80
C LYS A 94 14.95 -16.39 3.32
N ASP A 95 14.76 -15.27 2.62
CA ASP A 95 15.11 -15.14 1.20
C ASP A 95 16.62 -15.21 0.98
N VAL A 96 17.43 -14.57 1.85
CA VAL A 96 18.90 -14.62 1.79
C VAL A 96 19.43 -16.04 2.06
N ILE A 97 18.92 -16.72 3.09
CA ILE A 97 19.33 -18.10 3.39
C ILE A 97 18.91 -19.05 2.26
N PHE A 98 17.70 -18.86 1.71
CA PHE A 98 17.22 -19.67 0.59
C PHE A 98 18.06 -19.45 -0.67
N LEU A 99 18.47 -18.21 -0.94
CA LEU A 99 19.34 -17.88 -2.07
C LEU A 99 20.72 -18.53 -1.93
N PHE A 100 21.30 -18.58 -0.72
CA PHE A 100 22.61 -19.18 -0.47
C PHE A 100 22.57 -20.71 -0.40
N LYS A 101 21.40 -21.31 -0.19
CA LYS A 101 21.20 -22.76 -0.17
C LYS A 101 21.03 -23.37 -1.58
N ARG A 102 20.87 -22.55 -2.62
CA ARG A 102 20.76 -22.95 -4.02
C ARG A 102 22.10 -22.81 -4.74
#